data_AF-U4KZR2-F1
#
_entry.id   AF-U4KZR2-F1
#
_cell.length_a   1.000
_cell.length_b   1.000
_cell.length_c   1.000
_cell.angle_alpha   90.00
_cell.angle_beta   90.00
_cell.angle_gamma   90.00
#
_symmetry.space_group_name_H-M   'P 1'
#
loop_
_entity.id
_entity.type
_entity.pdbx_description
1 polymer ?
#
loop_
_entity_poly.entity_id
_entity_poly.type
_entity_poly.pdbx_seq_one_letter_code
_entity_poly.pdbx_strand_id
1 'polypeptide(L)'
;MRVVNTSTLELKDTAVSEYAILSHVWGQSEVTFQEMLGDPIKRPPSLTMKSGYRKIKNACAQALRDGFEHIWIDTCCIDKISSAELSEAINSMYLWYRDSTVCYAYLGDAFETSKWFERGWTLQELIAPQMLCFMITNGILSEKVFVTIQNLSDNGDYIAEKMSWASERVTTRIEDTVYCLMGIFGIHMPILYGQKENAFYRLQREIINSSDDQTIFAWGVNQSGYSIFSGLLASSPRNFRGCAKVRRTNTLNQFFKPDLSPYTITNIGMRIQLPLMSLPSKVTVAILDATLDGNIIGISLAKGSKPNDPEWWMREDRYKLPQGNDVLSRAKNRTIYVKETHESRQEPLARWKQLSHMIGIKIRPSCREHGYSVYDIYPPHRFRIQDWKGNKPKESIYLEYNNGDCPFGMIAFNHPTRKGSGFVVRFGLDVDNHCSADIVLEKEIGQVEGSFAHRFCLDINMDMPPGT
;
A
#
# COMPACT_ATOMS: atom_id res chain seq x y z
N MET A 1 18.31 19.65 19.11
CA MET A 1 16.92 19.24 18.79
C MET A 1 16.02 20.17 19.57
N ARG A 2 14.95 20.67 18.94
CA ARG A 2 14.01 21.55 19.63
C ARG A 2 12.98 20.75 20.42
N VAL A 3 12.69 21.16 21.65
CA VAL A 3 11.76 20.48 22.57
C VAL A 3 10.89 21.48 23.32
N VAL A 4 9.76 21.03 23.86
CA VAL A 4 8.91 21.80 24.75
C VAL A 4 9.27 21.48 26.19
N ASN A 5 9.49 22.50 27.02
CA ASN A 5 9.62 22.33 28.46
C ASN A 5 8.24 22.00 29.06
N THR A 6 8.16 20.90 29.79
CA THR A 6 6.88 20.32 30.25
C THR A 6 6.21 21.16 31.33
N SER A 7 6.98 21.98 32.06
CA SER A 7 6.47 22.85 33.12
C SER A 7 6.04 24.22 32.58
N THR A 8 6.83 24.83 31.69
CA THR A 8 6.58 26.20 31.21
C THR A 8 5.82 26.26 29.88
N LEU A 9 5.77 25.15 29.13
CA LEU A 9 5.29 25.09 27.74
C LEU A 9 6.09 26.00 26.77
N GLU A 10 7.29 26.39 27.16
CA GLU A 10 8.24 27.12 26.31
C GLU A 10 8.93 26.17 25.35
N LEU A 11 9.15 26.65 24.14
CA LEU A 11 9.94 25.95 23.15
C LEU A 11 11.42 26.29 23.34
N LYS A 12 12.27 25.28 23.49
CA LYS A 12 13.72 25.44 23.73
C LYS A 12 14.51 24.66 22.69
N ASP A 13 15.61 25.24 22.24
CA ASP A 13 16.65 24.52 21.50
C ASP A 13 17.76 24.15 22.48
N THR A 14 17.88 22.86 22.78
CA THR A 14 18.84 22.36 23.76
C THR A 14 19.30 20.96 23.38
N ALA A 15 20.49 20.59 23.85
CA ALA A 15 20.89 19.19 23.87
C ALA A 15 20.12 18.52 25.01
N VAL A 16 19.43 17.41 24.72
CA VAL A 16 18.63 16.67 25.71
C VAL A 16 19.08 15.23 25.70
N SER A 17 19.42 14.70 26.88
CA SER A 17 19.78 13.29 27.06
C SER A 17 18.55 12.42 27.32
N GLU A 18 17.54 12.95 28.02
CA GLU A 18 16.30 12.24 28.36
C GLU A 18 15.09 13.11 28.05
N TYR A 19 14.22 12.62 27.17
CA TYR A 19 12.98 13.29 26.78
C TYR A 19 11.87 12.28 26.51
N ALA A 20 10.64 12.75 26.65
CA ALA A 20 9.46 12.09 26.14
C ALA A 20 9.16 12.54 24.70
N ILE A 21 8.42 11.75 23.93
CA ILE A 21 7.98 12.12 22.59
C ILE A 21 6.46 11.92 22.44
N LEU A 22 5.77 12.84 21.78
CA LEU A 22 4.34 12.71 21.49
C LEU A 22 4.12 12.25 20.05
N SER A 23 3.53 11.07 19.92
CA SER A 23 3.01 10.53 18.66
C SER A 23 1.51 10.76 18.58
N HIS A 24 1.01 11.32 17.49
CA HIS A 24 -0.42 11.62 17.36
C HIS A 24 -0.88 11.81 15.92
N VAL A 25 -2.17 11.60 15.67
CA VAL A 25 -2.78 11.95 14.38
C VAL A 25 -3.07 13.45 14.34
N TRP A 26 -2.60 14.13 13.30
CA TRP A 26 -2.89 15.54 13.09
C TRP A 26 -4.38 15.74 12.80
N GLY A 27 -5.00 16.65 13.55
CA GLY A 27 -6.36 17.11 13.37
C GLY A 27 -6.43 18.45 12.64
N GLN A 28 -7.60 19.07 12.66
CA GLN A 28 -7.88 20.32 11.92
C GLN A 28 -7.28 21.57 12.56
N SER A 29 -6.88 21.51 13.83
CA SER A 29 -6.44 22.68 14.61
C SER A 29 -5.14 22.39 15.38
N GLU A 30 -4.11 21.97 14.65
CA GLU A 30 -2.77 21.80 15.21
C GLU A 30 -2.10 23.14 15.51
N VAL A 31 -1.18 23.09 16.47
CA VAL A 31 -0.31 24.21 16.82
C VAL A 31 1.00 24.06 16.05
N THR A 32 1.38 25.12 15.35
CA THR A 32 2.62 25.14 14.57
C THR A 32 3.82 25.62 15.39
N PHE A 33 5.02 25.45 14.86
CA PHE A 33 6.26 26.01 15.43
C PHE A 33 6.14 27.53 15.66
N GLN A 34 5.70 28.28 14.64
CA GLN A 34 5.58 29.73 14.69
C GLN A 34 4.62 30.20 15.79
N GLU A 35 3.55 29.45 16.04
CA GLU A 35 2.56 29.76 17.08
C GLU A 35 3.08 29.47 18.49
N MET A 36 4.08 28.60 18.64
CA MET A 36 4.70 28.32 19.94
C MET A 36 5.74 29.37 20.34
N LEU A 37 6.19 30.22 19.42
CA LEU A 37 7.17 31.26 19.69
C LEU A 37 6.62 32.33 20.65
N GLY A 38 7.54 32.93 21.42
CA GLY A 38 7.21 33.95 22.41
C GLY A 38 6.80 33.39 23.78
N ASP A 39 6.39 34.30 24.65
CA ASP A 39 6.06 34.02 26.04
C ASP A 39 4.75 33.20 26.15
N PRO A 40 4.77 31.98 26.73
CA PRO A 40 3.58 31.15 26.89
C PRO A 40 2.43 31.83 27.63
N ILE A 41 2.73 32.74 28.56
CA ILE A 41 1.73 33.46 29.37
C ILE A 41 0.97 34.47 28.50
N LYS A 42 1.62 35.00 27.45
CA LYS A 42 1.05 36.00 26.54
C LYS A 42 0.36 35.39 25.32
N ARG A 43 0.25 34.05 25.25
CA ARG A 43 -0.39 33.37 24.11
C ARG A 43 -1.88 33.75 24.02
N PRO A 44 -2.37 34.12 22.83
CA PRO A 44 -3.75 34.59 22.67
C PRO A 44 -4.76 33.44 22.87
N PRO A 45 -6.01 33.76 23.27
CA PRO A 45 -7.08 32.75 23.41
C PRO A 45 -7.32 31.92 22.14
N SER A 46 -7.16 32.53 20.96
CA SER A 46 -7.28 31.84 19.67
C SER A 46 -6.32 30.67 19.52
N LEU A 47 -5.14 30.74 20.15
CA LEU A 47 -4.17 29.66 20.18
C LEU A 47 -4.49 28.64 21.29
N THR A 48 -4.75 29.12 22.51
CA THR A 48 -4.92 28.22 23.67
C THR A 48 -6.22 27.41 23.61
N MET A 49 -7.20 27.86 22.82
CA MET A 49 -8.44 27.12 22.55
C MET A 49 -8.30 26.05 21.45
N LYS A 50 -7.20 26.02 20.69
CA LYS A 50 -6.99 24.98 19.68
C LYS A 50 -6.94 23.59 20.32
N SER A 51 -7.53 22.60 19.65
CA SER A 51 -7.45 21.20 20.10
C SER A 51 -6.01 20.70 20.13
N GLY A 52 -5.17 21.13 19.18
CA GLY A 52 -3.72 20.89 19.17
C GLY A 52 -3.03 21.40 20.43
N TYR A 53 -3.37 22.60 20.91
CA TYR A 53 -2.78 23.18 22.12
C TYR A 53 -3.15 22.37 23.36
N ARG A 54 -4.40 21.90 23.43
CA ARG A 54 -4.86 21.01 24.51
C ARG A 54 -4.09 19.69 24.52
N LYS A 55 -3.82 19.09 23.36
CA LYS A 55 -2.98 17.88 23.25
C LYS A 55 -1.57 18.13 23.78
N ILE A 56 -0.93 19.24 23.36
CA ILE A 56 0.41 19.63 23.85
C ILE A 56 0.40 19.78 25.38
N LYS A 57 -0.57 20.52 25.93
CA LYS A 57 -0.68 20.73 27.38
C LYS A 57 -0.86 19.42 28.14
N ASN A 58 -1.73 18.54 27.65
CA ASN A 58 -1.99 17.25 28.28
C ASN A 58 -0.75 16.33 28.21
N ALA A 59 -0.06 16.30 27.07
CA ALA A 59 1.16 15.54 26.89
C ALA A 59 2.30 16.08 27.78
N CYS A 60 2.47 17.40 27.89
CA CYS A 60 3.43 18.02 28.81
C CYS A 60 3.11 17.68 30.27
N ALA A 61 1.83 17.79 30.67
CA ALA A 61 1.41 17.42 32.02
C ALA A 61 1.67 15.93 32.30
N GLN A 62 1.52 15.08 31.28
CA GLN A 62 1.83 13.66 31.42
C GLN A 62 3.33 13.38 31.52
N ALA A 63 4.13 13.98 30.65
CA ALA A 63 5.58 13.89 30.68
C ALA A 63 6.13 14.36 32.04
N LEU A 64 5.63 15.49 32.55
CA LEU A 64 6.01 16.03 33.86
C LEU A 64 5.69 15.07 35.01
N ARG A 65 4.50 14.43 35.00
CA ARG A 65 4.12 13.42 35.99
C ARG A 65 5.04 12.20 35.97
N ASP A 66 5.56 11.85 34.81
CA ASP A 66 6.46 10.72 34.62
C ASP A 66 7.94 11.11 34.82
N GLY A 67 8.22 12.36 35.20
CA GLY A 67 9.57 12.85 35.53
C GLY A 67 10.35 13.48 34.38
N PHE A 68 9.74 13.68 33.21
CA PHE A 68 10.40 14.28 32.05
C PHE A 68 10.26 15.81 32.04
N GLU A 69 11.39 16.52 31.99
CA GLU A 69 11.43 17.98 31.83
C GLU A 69 11.13 18.42 30.39
N HIS A 70 11.41 17.56 29.42
CA HIS A 70 11.34 17.89 28.00
C HIS A 70 10.47 16.88 27.24
N ILE A 71 9.66 17.39 26.32
CA ILE A 71 8.90 16.59 25.37
C ILE A 71 9.08 17.10 23.94
N TRP A 72 9.30 16.18 23.01
CA TRP A 72 9.33 16.49 21.58
C TRP A 72 7.95 16.26 20.95
N ILE A 73 7.53 17.20 20.09
CA ILE A 73 6.23 17.16 19.39
C ILE A 73 6.42 17.70 17.97
N ASP A 74 6.26 16.85 16.97
CA ASP A 74 6.52 17.15 15.55
C ASP A 74 5.76 18.40 15.02
N THR A 75 4.55 18.65 15.53
CA THR A 75 3.72 19.75 15.06
C THR A 75 4.32 21.12 15.34
N CYS A 76 5.01 21.26 16.46
CA CYS A 76 5.51 22.54 16.95
C CYS A 76 7.01 22.59 17.27
N CYS A 77 7.72 21.46 17.27
CA CYS A 77 9.17 21.43 17.43
C CYS A 77 9.92 21.63 16.10
N ILE A 78 9.28 21.31 14.97
CA ILE A 78 9.87 21.45 13.63
C ILE A 78 9.35 22.73 12.96
N ASP A 79 10.25 23.59 12.50
CA ASP A 79 9.89 24.68 11.59
C ASP A 79 9.66 24.16 10.18
N LYS A 80 8.41 23.84 9.88
CA LYS A 80 7.99 23.31 8.58
C LYS A 80 8.08 24.33 7.43
N ILE A 81 8.32 25.61 7.73
CA ILE A 81 8.54 26.65 6.71
C ILE A 81 9.98 26.58 6.19
N SER A 82 10.93 26.20 7.04
CA SER A 82 12.31 25.94 6.65
C SER A 82 12.42 24.58 5.96
N SER A 83 12.60 24.58 4.63
CA SER A 83 12.76 23.35 3.86
C SER A 83 13.99 22.54 4.28
N ALA A 84 15.06 23.23 4.69
CA ALA A 84 16.28 22.60 5.22
C ALA A 84 15.98 21.87 6.55
N GLU A 85 15.31 22.55 7.50
CA GLU A 85 14.95 21.95 8.78
C GLU A 85 13.95 20.80 8.61
N LEU A 86 12.95 20.97 7.73
CA LEU A 86 11.99 19.90 7.42
C LEU A 86 12.68 18.66 6.83
N SER A 87 13.65 18.85 5.93
CA SER A 87 14.40 17.74 5.35
C SER A 87 15.28 17.04 6.39
N GLU A 88 15.95 17.80 7.26
CA GLU A 88 16.74 17.25 8.37
C GLU A 88 15.85 16.47 9.35
N ALA A 89 14.70 17.04 9.69
CA ALA A 89 13.74 16.43 10.60
C ALA A 89 13.18 15.12 10.05
N ILE A 90 12.78 15.07 8.78
CA ILE A 90 12.30 13.84 8.14
C ILE A 90 13.38 12.74 8.18
N ASN A 91 14.64 13.09 7.91
CA ASN A 91 15.74 12.12 7.95
C ASN A 91 16.12 11.67 9.36
N SER A 92 15.74 12.43 10.39
CA SER A 92 16.12 12.19 11.79
C SER A 92 14.98 11.62 12.64
N MET A 93 13.74 11.69 12.16
CA MET A 93 12.54 11.42 12.97
C MET A 93 12.54 10.02 13.59
N TYR A 94 12.93 8.99 12.83
CA TYR A 94 13.04 7.63 13.35
C TYR A 94 14.02 7.55 14.53
N LEU A 95 15.19 8.20 14.43
CA LEU A 95 16.18 8.24 15.51
C LEU A 95 15.63 9.00 16.72
N TRP A 96 14.90 10.10 16.50
CA TRP A 96 14.26 10.83 17.60
C TRP A 96 13.18 10.01 18.33
N TYR A 97 12.44 9.14 17.63
CA TYR A 97 11.53 8.21 18.28
C TYR A 97 12.29 7.08 18.99
N ARG A 98 13.32 6.51 18.36
CA ARG A 98 14.14 5.44 18.93
C ARG A 98 14.86 5.86 20.20
N ASP A 99 15.44 7.06 20.19
CA ASP A 99 16.27 7.59 21.27
C ASP A 99 15.43 8.29 22.35
N SER A 100 14.11 8.38 22.17
CA SER A 100 13.20 8.87 23.23
C SER A 100 13.08 7.86 24.37
N THR A 101 12.93 8.36 25.59
CA THR A 101 12.76 7.48 26.77
C THR A 101 11.38 6.85 26.79
N VAL A 102 10.36 7.61 26.37
CA VAL A 102 8.97 7.17 26.26
C VAL A 102 8.31 7.84 25.07
N CYS A 103 7.60 7.05 24.27
CA CYS A 103 6.67 7.56 23.27
C CYS A 103 5.24 7.50 23.80
N TYR A 104 4.58 8.65 23.87
CA TYR A 104 3.16 8.74 24.16
C TYR A 104 2.37 8.72 22.85
N ALA A 105 1.72 7.61 22.53
CA ALA A 105 0.85 7.49 21.36
C ALA A 105 -0.58 7.92 21.72
N TYR A 106 -0.97 9.12 21.29
CA TYR A 106 -2.32 9.64 21.49
C TYR A 106 -3.28 9.06 20.45
N LEU A 107 -4.21 8.21 20.92
CA LEU A 107 -5.15 7.48 20.07
C LEU A 107 -6.50 8.18 19.88
N GLY A 108 -6.79 9.23 20.65
CA GLY A 108 -8.11 9.85 20.71
C GLY A 108 -9.05 9.06 21.63
N ASP A 109 -10.26 8.75 21.16
CA ASP A 109 -11.34 8.26 22.03
C ASP A 109 -11.38 6.73 22.18
N ALA A 110 -10.73 5.97 21.29
CA ALA A 110 -10.76 4.51 21.33
C ALA A 110 -9.48 3.90 20.73
N PHE A 111 -9.07 2.75 21.27
CA PHE A 111 -7.91 2.00 20.79
C PHE A 111 -8.18 1.32 19.45
N GLU A 112 -9.20 0.46 19.39
CA GLU A 112 -9.45 -0.45 18.27
C GLU A 112 -9.80 0.26 16.95
N THR A 113 -10.40 1.44 17.04
CA THR A 113 -10.85 2.23 15.88
C THR A 113 -9.94 3.44 15.63
N SER A 114 -8.78 3.50 16.28
CA SER A 114 -7.89 4.65 16.13
C SER A 114 -7.27 4.68 14.74
N LYS A 115 -7.49 5.80 14.04
CA LYS A 115 -6.79 6.13 12.78
C LYS A 115 -5.27 6.13 12.94
N TRP A 116 -4.76 6.19 14.17
CA TRP A 116 -3.34 6.13 14.44
C TRP A 116 -2.68 4.89 13.85
N PHE A 117 -3.33 3.71 13.90
CA PHE A 117 -2.78 2.48 13.32
C PHE A 117 -2.79 2.45 11.78
N GLU A 118 -3.57 3.32 11.14
CA GLU A 118 -3.72 3.40 9.70
C GLU A 118 -2.74 4.39 9.05
N ARG A 119 -2.11 5.29 9.81
CA ARG A 119 -1.24 6.34 9.22
C ARG A 119 0.14 5.81 8.89
N GLY A 120 0.73 6.27 7.79
CA GLY A 120 2.11 5.88 7.40
C GLY A 120 3.16 6.29 8.43
N TRP A 121 3.18 7.57 8.80
CA TRP A 121 4.16 8.14 9.74
C TRP A 121 4.16 7.46 11.12
N THR A 122 3.00 7.06 11.64
CA THR A 122 2.89 6.41 12.95
C THR A 122 3.51 5.01 12.98
N LEU A 123 3.94 4.44 11.84
CA LEU A 123 4.64 3.15 11.84
C LEU A 123 6.00 3.25 12.53
N GLN A 124 6.81 4.25 12.17
CA GLN A 124 8.09 4.47 12.87
C GLN A 124 7.87 4.88 14.34
N GLU A 125 6.77 5.57 14.63
CA GLU A 125 6.40 5.97 16.00
C GLU A 125 5.94 4.77 16.85
N LEU A 126 5.43 3.73 16.19
CA LEU A 126 5.07 2.46 16.79
C LEU A 126 6.31 1.61 17.07
N ILE A 127 7.21 1.45 16.10
CA ILE A 127 8.24 0.41 16.18
C ILE A 127 9.62 0.89 16.65
N ALA A 128 9.91 2.19 16.55
CA ALA A 128 11.23 2.73 16.91
C ALA A 128 11.43 2.88 18.43
N PRO A 129 10.46 3.41 19.22
CA PRO A 129 10.65 3.61 20.65
C PRO A 129 10.77 2.29 21.42
N GLN A 130 11.63 2.26 22.44
CA GLN A 130 11.76 1.11 23.35
C GLN A 130 10.56 0.98 24.30
N MET A 131 9.99 2.12 24.69
CA MET A 131 8.81 2.18 25.56
C MET A 131 7.71 3.01 24.88
N LEU A 132 6.58 2.37 24.62
CA LEU A 132 5.39 3.00 24.05
C LEU A 132 4.26 2.98 25.07
N CYS A 133 3.63 4.14 25.28
CA CYS A 133 2.47 4.29 26.12
C CYS A 133 1.31 4.78 25.28
N PHE A 134 0.28 3.95 25.11
CA PHE A 134 -0.95 4.38 24.48
C PHE A 134 -1.76 5.25 25.44
N MET A 135 -2.20 6.40 24.94
CA MET A 135 -3.04 7.36 25.65
C MET A 135 -4.39 7.45 24.96
N ILE A 136 -5.44 7.07 25.69
CA ILE A 136 -6.83 7.19 25.25
C ILE A 136 -7.51 8.24 26.11
N THR A 137 -8.17 9.22 25.49
CA THR A 137 -8.90 10.27 26.19
C THR A 137 -10.37 9.93 26.29
N ASN A 138 -10.86 9.67 27.50
CA ASN A 138 -12.29 9.50 27.77
C ASN A 138 -12.94 10.83 28.16
N GLY A 139 -12.62 11.92 27.44
CA GLY A 139 -13.15 13.26 27.68
C GLY A 139 -12.63 13.99 28.94
N ILE A 140 -12.04 13.31 29.93
CA ILE A 140 -11.51 13.95 31.16
C ILE A 140 -10.17 13.33 31.63
N LEU A 141 -9.94 12.04 31.40
CA LEU A 141 -8.76 11.29 31.85
C LEU A 141 -8.08 10.60 30.66
N SER A 142 -6.75 10.57 30.68
CA SER A 142 -5.95 9.75 29.78
C SER A 142 -5.69 8.39 30.45
N GLU A 143 -6.30 7.32 29.96
CA GLU A 143 -5.93 5.97 30.39
C GLU A 143 -4.60 5.59 29.73
N LYS A 144 -3.70 4.98 30.51
CA LYS A 144 -2.38 4.57 30.05
C LYS A 144 -2.31 3.06 29.93
N VAL A 145 -1.93 2.59 28.75
CA VAL A 145 -1.50 1.21 28.55
C VAL A 145 -0.04 1.22 28.16
N PHE A 146 0.82 0.68 29.02
CA PHE A 146 2.25 0.54 28.75
C PHE A 146 2.50 -0.71 27.93
N VAL A 147 3.22 -0.53 26.83
CA VAL A 147 3.73 -1.62 26.01
C VAL A 147 5.22 -1.43 25.86
N THR A 148 6.00 -2.32 26.47
CA THR A 148 7.42 -2.44 26.16
C THR A 148 7.53 -3.10 24.81
N ILE A 149 8.10 -2.37 23.85
CA ILE A 149 8.31 -2.90 22.51
C ILE A 149 9.71 -3.50 22.52
N GLN A 150 9.78 -4.83 22.54
CA GLN A 150 11.00 -5.49 22.14
C GLN A 150 11.23 -5.09 20.69
N ASN A 151 12.39 -4.49 20.43
CA ASN A 151 12.79 -4.00 19.12
C ASN A 151 12.50 -5.10 18.08
N LEU A 152 11.48 -4.88 17.24
CA LEU A 152 11.12 -5.83 16.17
C LEU A 152 12.30 -6.03 15.19
N SER A 153 13.31 -5.15 15.24
CA SER A 153 14.57 -5.26 14.54
C SER A 153 15.41 -6.46 14.95
N ASP A 154 15.31 -6.96 16.18
CA ASP A 154 16.25 -7.96 16.70
C ASP A 154 15.99 -9.38 16.16
N ASN A 155 14.87 -9.61 15.44
CA ASN A 155 14.50 -10.92 14.91
C ASN A 155 14.02 -10.93 13.44
N GLY A 156 14.01 -9.79 12.74
CA GLY A 156 13.41 -9.68 11.40
C GLY A 156 14.00 -8.56 10.56
N ASP A 157 15.22 -8.75 10.05
CA ASP A 157 15.87 -7.78 9.15
C ASP A 157 15.42 -7.88 7.69
N TYR A 158 14.38 -8.66 7.40
CA TYR A 158 13.96 -8.94 6.04
C TYR A 158 13.19 -7.78 5.42
N ILE A 159 13.61 -7.35 4.23
CA ILE A 159 13.02 -6.20 3.53
C ILE A 159 11.52 -6.41 3.29
N ALA A 160 11.12 -7.60 2.85
CA ALA A 160 9.71 -7.87 2.53
C ALA A 160 8.79 -7.80 3.75
N GLU A 161 9.26 -8.27 4.91
CA GLU A 161 8.52 -8.21 6.16
C GLU A 161 8.37 -6.76 6.61
N LYS A 162 9.46 -5.98 6.62
CA LYS A 162 9.43 -4.54 6.94
C LYS A 162 8.49 -3.76 6.01
N MET A 163 8.52 -4.05 4.70
CA MET A 163 7.60 -3.45 3.73
C MET A 163 6.13 -3.81 4.01
N SER A 164 5.86 -5.04 4.46
CA SER A 164 4.50 -5.48 4.79
C SER A 164 3.85 -4.70 5.94
N TRP A 165 4.65 -4.19 6.89
CA TRP A 165 4.15 -3.39 8.00
C TRP A 165 3.51 -2.06 7.56
N ALA A 166 3.85 -1.60 6.34
CA ALA A 166 3.30 -0.41 5.72
C ALA A 166 2.26 -0.69 4.62
N SER A 167 1.93 -1.95 4.33
CA SER A 167 1.12 -2.31 3.15
C SER A 167 -0.31 -1.75 3.19
N GLU A 168 -0.89 -1.66 4.39
CA GLU A 168 -2.25 -1.14 4.61
C GLU A 168 -2.26 0.29 5.16
N ARG A 169 -1.10 0.92 5.32
CA ARG A 169 -1.00 2.27 5.87
C ARG A 169 -1.23 3.32 4.78
N VAL A 170 -1.78 4.45 5.20
CA VAL A 170 -2.22 5.56 4.34
C VAL A 170 -1.48 6.83 4.71
N THR A 171 -1.02 7.54 3.68
CA THR A 171 -0.40 8.86 3.81
C THR A 171 -1.21 9.92 3.05
N THR A 172 -1.02 11.18 3.43
CA THR A 172 -1.69 12.29 2.75
C THR A 172 -1.02 12.62 1.41
N ARG A 173 0.32 12.62 1.39
CA ARG A 173 1.10 12.69 0.15
C ARG A 173 1.63 11.32 -0.19
N ILE A 174 1.60 10.96 -1.47
CA ILE A 174 2.07 9.64 -1.93
C ILE A 174 3.54 9.42 -1.57
N GLU A 175 4.38 10.45 -1.66
CA GLU A 175 5.80 10.37 -1.33
C GLU A 175 6.05 10.18 0.17
N ASP A 176 5.12 10.58 1.05
CA ASP A 176 5.27 10.33 2.48
C ASP A 176 5.25 8.82 2.80
N THR A 177 4.68 7.99 1.91
CA THR A 177 4.76 6.51 2.00
C THR A 177 6.22 6.03 2.02
N VAL A 178 7.11 6.79 1.38
CA VAL A 178 8.54 6.52 1.32
C VAL A 178 9.26 7.14 2.49
N TYR A 179 8.97 8.42 2.77
CA TYR A 179 9.68 9.15 3.80
C TYR A 179 9.45 8.59 5.20
N CYS A 180 8.26 8.02 5.47
CA CYS A 180 7.99 7.33 6.73
C CYS A 180 8.67 5.95 6.85
N LEU A 181 9.21 5.41 5.76
CA LEU A 181 9.93 4.12 5.73
C LEU A 181 11.44 4.30 5.81
N MET A 182 11.98 5.48 5.48
CA MET A 182 13.42 5.73 5.40
C MET A 182 14.17 5.28 6.66
N GLY A 183 13.71 5.70 7.84
CA GLY A 183 14.35 5.32 9.10
C GLY A 183 14.24 3.83 9.44
N ILE A 184 13.15 3.17 9.03
CA ILE A 184 12.94 1.72 9.23
C ILE A 184 13.97 0.91 8.45
N PHE A 185 14.37 1.39 7.27
CA PHE A 185 15.40 0.79 6.43
C PHE A 185 16.79 1.38 6.62
N GLY A 186 16.97 2.37 7.53
CA GLY A 186 18.25 3.04 7.71
C GLY A 186 18.74 3.81 6.47
N ILE A 187 17.81 4.28 5.63
CA ILE A 187 18.12 4.99 4.37
C ILE A 187 18.05 6.50 4.58
N HIS A 188 19.06 7.21 4.06
CA HIS A 188 19.07 8.66 3.97
C HIS A 188 19.06 9.08 2.50
N MET A 189 18.07 9.87 2.09
CA MET A 189 17.92 10.31 0.71
C MET A 189 17.21 11.67 0.63
N PRO A 190 17.44 12.47 -0.43
CA PRO A 190 16.79 13.78 -0.59
C PRO A 190 15.26 13.68 -0.68
N ILE A 191 14.57 14.52 0.10
CA ILE A 191 13.11 14.68 0.14
C ILE A 191 12.67 15.55 -1.04
N LEU A 192 12.00 14.94 -2.01
CA LEU A 192 11.56 15.58 -3.25
C LEU A 192 10.07 15.33 -3.46
N TYR A 193 9.22 16.30 -3.09
CA TYR A 193 7.79 16.25 -3.38
C TYR A 193 7.50 16.52 -4.86
N GLY A 194 6.51 15.82 -5.43
CA GLY A 194 6.15 15.89 -6.85
C GLY A 194 6.66 14.70 -7.69
N GLN A 195 7.37 13.75 -7.06
CA GLN A 195 7.88 12.54 -7.73
C GLN A 195 6.82 11.45 -7.88
N LYS A 196 5.74 11.50 -7.10
CA LYS A 196 4.71 10.46 -7.06
C LYS A 196 5.31 9.07 -6.77
N GLU A 197 4.94 8.05 -7.55
CA GLU A 197 5.38 6.66 -7.42
C GLU A 197 6.91 6.52 -7.60
N ASN A 198 7.57 7.46 -8.29
CA ASN A 198 9.04 7.46 -8.45
C ASN A 198 9.80 7.56 -7.12
N ALA A 199 9.19 8.12 -6.08
CA ALA A 199 9.81 8.13 -4.76
C ALA A 199 10.03 6.71 -4.24
N PHE A 200 9.09 5.78 -4.48
CA PHE A 200 9.18 4.41 -3.97
C PHE A 200 10.21 3.56 -4.75
N TYR A 201 10.34 3.82 -6.05
CA TYR A 201 11.46 3.27 -6.81
C TYR A 201 12.81 3.76 -6.27
N ARG A 202 12.95 5.06 -5.95
CA ARG A 202 14.19 5.59 -5.36
C ARG A 202 14.51 4.90 -4.02
N LEU A 203 13.53 4.71 -3.15
CA LEU A 203 13.73 4.00 -1.87
C LEU A 203 14.27 2.58 -2.10
N GLN A 204 13.62 1.79 -2.97
CA GLN A 204 14.06 0.42 -3.25
C GLN A 204 15.48 0.40 -3.85
N ARG A 205 15.86 1.40 -4.65
CA ARG A 205 17.23 1.53 -5.17
C ARG A 205 18.25 1.76 -4.07
N GLU A 206 17.97 2.64 -3.12
CA GLU A 206 18.87 2.88 -1.98
C GLU A 206 18.98 1.64 -1.07
N ILE A 207 17.88 0.91 -0.88
CA ILE A 207 17.89 -0.38 -0.15
C ILE A 207 18.76 -1.40 -0.89
N ILE A 208 18.61 -1.55 -2.21
CA ILE A 208 19.41 -2.48 -3.02
C ILE A 208 20.89 -2.12 -3.04
N ASN A 209 21.21 -0.82 -2.99
CA ASN A 209 22.60 -0.37 -2.92
C ASN A 209 23.27 -0.72 -1.58
N SER A 210 22.48 -0.95 -0.52
CA SER A 210 22.97 -1.20 0.84
C SER A 210 22.72 -2.62 1.36
N SER A 211 21.93 -3.44 0.65
CA SER A 211 21.53 -4.78 1.07
C SER A 211 21.46 -5.76 -0.11
N ASP A 212 21.86 -7.01 0.15
CA ASP A 212 21.75 -8.15 -0.77
C ASP A 212 20.49 -9.00 -0.53
N ASP A 213 19.59 -8.56 0.35
CA ASP A 213 18.40 -9.34 0.72
C ASP A 213 17.38 -9.43 -0.44
N GLN A 214 17.27 -10.63 -1.02
CA GLN A 214 16.37 -10.93 -2.14
C GLN A 214 14.89 -10.89 -1.79
N THR A 215 14.52 -10.78 -0.51
CA THR A 215 13.13 -10.65 -0.11
C THR A 215 12.50 -9.37 -0.69
N ILE A 216 13.28 -8.34 -1.05
CA ILE A 216 12.76 -7.16 -1.76
C ILE A 216 12.00 -7.50 -3.06
N PHE A 217 12.34 -8.62 -3.71
CA PHE A 217 11.68 -9.08 -4.94
C PHE A 217 10.45 -9.97 -4.68
N ALA A 218 10.13 -10.27 -3.41
CA ALA A 218 9.06 -11.17 -3.01
C ALA A 218 7.65 -10.56 -3.00
N TRP A 219 7.50 -9.29 -3.39
CA TRP A 219 6.18 -8.66 -3.48
C TRP A 219 5.24 -9.46 -4.39
N GLY A 220 3.93 -9.36 -4.20
CA GLY A 220 2.91 -10.12 -4.96
C GLY A 220 2.73 -11.59 -4.54
N VAL A 221 3.60 -12.12 -3.66
CA VAL A 221 3.44 -13.47 -3.10
C VAL A 221 2.12 -13.60 -2.33
N ASN A 222 1.47 -14.77 -2.45
CA ASN A 222 0.16 -15.09 -1.88
C ASN A 222 -0.99 -14.17 -2.30
N GLN A 223 -0.86 -13.51 -3.45
CA GLN A 223 -1.89 -12.63 -3.96
C GLN A 223 -2.23 -12.96 -5.42
N SER A 224 -3.49 -12.78 -5.78
CA SER A 224 -4.03 -13.00 -7.12
C SER A 224 -4.32 -11.66 -7.79
N GLY A 225 -4.08 -11.54 -9.10
CA GLY A 225 -4.51 -10.36 -9.89
C GLY A 225 -3.45 -9.29 -10.15
N TYR A 226 -2.16 -9.58 -9.94
CA TYR A 226 -1.09 -8.65 -10.25
C TYR A 226 -0.83 -8.52 -11.77
N SER A 227 -0.27 -7.37 -12.16
CA SER A 227 0.10 -6.99 -13.53
C SER A 227 0.59 -8.17 -14.39
N ILE A 228 0.15 -8.23 -15.65
CA ILE A 228 0.58 -9.26 -16.61
C ILE A 228 2.12 -9.22 -16.78
N PHE A 229 2.72 -8.03 -16.76
CA PHE A 229 4.17 -7.83 -16.84
C PHE A 229 4.64 -6.63 -16.01
N SER A 230 5.81 -6.76 -15.36
CA SER A 230 6.40 -5.72 -14.50
C SER A 230 7.94 -5.84 -14.43
N GLY A 231 8.58 -4.82 -13.84
CA GLY A 231 9.99 -4.89 -13.41
C GLY A 231 10.19 -5.73 -12.14
N LEU A 232 11.40 -5.76 -11.60
CA LEU A 232 11.65 -6.43 -10.31
C LEU A 232 11.19 -5.58 -9.12
N LEU A 233 11.11 -4.26 -9.30
CA LEU A 233 10.74 -3.36 -8.23
C LEU A 233 9.22 -3.21 -8.11
N ALA A 234 8.74 -3.17 -6.87
CA ALA A 234 7.34 -2.95 -6.57
C ALA A 234 6.94 -1.48 -6.81
N SER A 235 5.65 -1.22 -7.04
CA SER A 235 5.13 0.15 -7.20
C SER A 235 4.69 0.78 -5.87
N SER A 236 4.42 -0.05 -4.85
CA SER A 236 3.97 0.41 -3.52
C SER A 236 4.26 -0.64 -2.44
N PRO A 237 4.41 -0.25 -1.15
CA PRO A 237 4.43 -1.19 -0.02
C PRO A 237 3.20 -2.12 0.01
N ARG A 238 2.06 -1.70 -0.57
CA ARG A 238 0.87 -2.54 -0.69
C ARG A 238 1.15 -3.86 -1.40
N ASN A 239 2.08 -3.88 -2.35
CA ASN A 239 2.44 -5.11 -3.06
C ASN A 239 3.06 -6.17 -2.11
N PHE A 240 3.53 -5.77 -0.93
CA PHE A 240 4.08 -6.64 0.09
C PHE A 240 3.06 -7.12 1.14
N ARG A 241 1.75 -6.90 0.95
CA ARG A 241 0.70 -7.34 1.89
C ARG A 241 0.82 -8.82 2.31
N GLY A 242 1.16 -9.70 1.37
CA GLY A 242 1.35 -11.14 1.61
C GLY A 242 2.71 -11.52 2.21
N CYS A 243 3.58 -10.55 2.54
CA CYS A 243 4.99 -10.80 2.84
C CYS A 243 5.34 -10.81 4.33
N ALA A 244 4.38 -10.68 5.25
CA ALA A 244 4.65 -10.65 6.69
C ALA A 244 5.43 -11.87 7.22
N LYS A 245 5.28 -13.02 6.57
CA LYS A 245 5.98 -14.27 6.91
C LYS A 245 7.11 -14.63 5.93
N VAL A 246 7.49 -13.71 5.06
CA VAL A 246 8.63 -13.92 4.17
C VAL A 246 9.91 -13.79 4.99
N ARG A 247 10.82 -14.73 4.80
CA ARG A 247 12.11 -14.82 5.51
C ARG A 247 13.21 -15.04 4.49
N ARG A 248 14.37 -14.42 4.67
CA ARG A 248 15.57 -14.82 3.90
C ARG A 248 15.92 -16.27 4.27
N THR A 249 16.41 -17.02 3.31
CA THR A 249 17.01 -18.34 3.56
C THR A 249 18.48 -18.33 3.14
N ASN A 250 19.23 -19.37 3.49
CA ASN A 250 20.55 -19.66 2.93
C ASN A 250 20.55 -20.99 2.17
N THR A 251 19.36 -21.57 1.92
CA THR A 251 19.22 -22.87 1.26
C THR A 251 19.89 -22.84 -0.11
N LEU A 252 19.82 -21.73 -0.85
CA LEU A 252 20.41 -21.65 -2.19
C LEU A 252 21.93 -21.85 -2.18
N ASN A 253 22.64 -21.40 -1.14
CA ASN A 253 24.09 -21.55 -1.01
C ASN A 253 24.54 -23.01 -0.87
N GLN A 254 23.62 -23.92 -0.52
CA GLN A 254 23.90 -25.37 -0.46
C GLN A 254 23.89 -26.02 -1.85
N PHE A 255 23.15 -25.45 -2.82
CA PHE A 255 22.94 -26.02 -4.15
C PHE A 255 23.67 -25.25 -5.25
N PHE A 256 23.89 -23.96 -5.04
CA PHE A 256 24.54 -23.05 -5.99
C PHE A 256 25.71 -22.37 -5.30
N LYS A 257 26.80 -22.13 -6.04
CA LYS A 257 27.89 -21.30 -5.51
C LYS A 257 27.34 -19.91 -5.19
N PRO A 258 27.60 -19.37 -3.99
CA PRO A 258 27.20 -18.00 -3.64
C PRO A 258 27.79 -17.06 -4.69
N ASP A 259 26.93 -16.29 -5.35
CA ASP A 259 27.40 -15.19 -6.17
C ASP A 259 27.59 -13.98 -5.28
N LEU A 260 28.82 -13.51 -5.19
CA LEU A 260 29.18 -12.30 -4.45
C LEU A 260 29.00 -11.04 -5.31
N SER A 261 28.52 -11.18 -6.56
CA SER A 261 28.30 -10.04 -7.44
C SER A 261 27.14 -9.17 -6.93
N PRO A 262 27.34 -7.87 -6.74
CA PRO A 262 26.28 -6.98 -6.29
C PRO A 262 25.18 -6.84 -7.36
N TYR A 263 23.95 -6.61 -6.89
CA TYR A 263 22.85 -6.16 -7.74
C TYR A 263 23.26 -4.85 -8.40
N THR A 264 23.16 -4.77 -9.73
CA THR A 264 23.54 -3.56 -10.46
C THR A 264 22.41 -3.12 -11.35
N ILE A 265 21.94 -1.89 -11.17
CA ILE A 265 20.99 -1.27 -12.10
C ILE A 265 21.79 -0.72 -13.29
N THR A 266 21.53 -1.26 -14.47
CA THR A 266 22.17 -0.84 -15.73
C THR A 266 21.14 -0.17 -16.64
N ASN A 267 21.58 0.44 -17.74
CA ASN A 267 20.69 0.95 -18.78
C ASN A 267 19.91 -0.15 -19.55
N ILE A 268 20.28 -1.43 -19.37
CA ILE A 268 19.53 -2.59 -19.90
C ILE A 268 18.43 -3.03 -18.92
N GLY A 269 18.65 -2.82 -17.62
CA GLY A 269 17.80 -3.32 -16.54
C GLY A 269 18.63 -3.71 -15.32
N MET A 270 17.97 -4.29 -14.31
CA MET A 270 18.64 -4.84 -13.15
C MET A 270 19.40 -6.11 -13.52
N ARG A 271 20.72 -6.07 -13.40
CA ARG A 271 21.60 -7.24 -13.51
C ARG A 271 21.58 -7.98 -12.17
N ILE A 272 21.11 -9.22 -12.21
CA ILE A 272 21.03 -10.11 -11.05
C ILE A 272 21.35 -11.55 -11.47
N GLN A 273 21.93 -12.33 -10.56
CA GLN A 273 22.19 -13.74 -10.76
C GLN A 273 21.22 -14.57 -9.92
N LEU A 274 20.39 -15.38 -10.58
CA LEU A 274 19.38 -16.21 -9.92
C LEU A 274 19.37 -17.63 -10.49
N PRO A 275 19.06 -18.66 -9.68
CA PRO A 275 18.73 -19.98 -10.19
C PRO A 275 17.44 -19.93 -11.02
N LEU A 276 17.55 -20.28 -12.30
CA LEU A 276 16.42 -20.30 -13.22
C LEU A 276 15.97 -21.72 -13.53
N MET A 277 14.65 -21.93 -13.53
CA MET A 277 14.00 -23.15 -14.00
C MET A 277 13.00 -22.82 -15.09
N SER A 278 13.09 -23.51 -16.23
CA SER A 278 12.03 -23.47 -17.24
C SER A 278 10.92 -24.46 -16.90
N LEU A 279 9.68 -23.98 -16.92
CA LEU A 279 8.48 -24.80 -16.77
C LEU A 279 7.93 -25.22 -18.15
N PRO A 280 7.13 -26.30 -18.22
CA PRO A 280 6.53 -26.76 -19.48
C PRO A 280 5.68 -25.71 -20.21
N SER A 281 5.13 -24.73 -19.46
CA SER A 281 4.32 -23.62 -19.96
C SER A 281 5.11 -22.50 -20.66
N LYS A 282 6.42 -22.67 -20.91
CA LYS A 282 7.36 -21.62 -21.40
C LYS A 282 7.58 -20.45 -20.43
N VAL A 283 7.01 -20.52 -19.23
CA VAL A 283 7.34 -19.61 -18.12
C VAL A 283 8.68 -20.05 -17.52
N THR A 284 9.53 -19.09 -17.18
CA THR A 284 10.75 -19.36 -16.42
C THR A 284 10.57 -18.86 -15.00
N VAL A 285 10.88 -19.68 -14.01
CA VAL A 285 10.87 -19.28 -12.61
C VAL A 285 12.30 -18.94 -12.20
N ALA A 286 12.51 -17.75 -11.66
CA ALA A 286 13.71 -17.42 -10.90
C ALA A 286 13.47 -17.69 -9.43
N ILE A 287 14.34 -18.46 -8.80
CA ILE A 287 14.23 -18.83 -7.39
C ILE A 287 14.91 -17.73 -6.56
N LEU A 288 14.22 -17.24 -5.54
CA LEU A 288 14.77 -16.24 -4.62
C LEU A 288 15.37 -16.92 -3.40
N ASP A 289 16.35 -16.29 -2.77
CA ASP A 289 16.91 -16.69 -1.47
C ASP A 289 15.97 -16.30 -0.33
N ALA A 290 14.71 -16.70 -0.46
CA ALA A 290 13.64 -16.38 0.45
C ALA A 290 12.66 -17.54 0.59
N THR A 291 11.94 -17.57 1.71
CA THR A 291 10.91 -18.55 2.03
C THR A 291 9.66 -17.88 2.55
N LEU A 292 8.53 -18.54 2.36
CA LEU A 292 7.24 -18.20 2.95
C LEU A 292 6.68 -19.45 3.63
N ASP A 293 6.41 -19.37 4.93
CA ASP A 293 5.99 -20.52 5.74
C ASP A 293 6.91 -21.75 5.52
N GLY A 294 8.23 -21.51 5.40
CA GLY A 294 9.26 -22.54 5.17
C GLY A 294 9.42 -23.03 3.73
N ASN A 295 8.56 -22.61 2.80
CA ASN A 295 8.63 -23.00 1.40
C ASN A 295 9.43 -21.97 0.59
N ILE A 296 10.31 -22.44 -0.28
CA ILE A 296 11.10 -21.58 -1.18
C ILE A 296 10.16 -20.79 -2.09
N ILE A 297 10.43 -19.50 -2.23
CA ILE A 297 9.70 -18.63 -3.15
C ILE A 297 10.54 -18.30 -4.39
N GLY A 298 9.85 -17.85 -5.42
CA GLY A 298 10.44 -17.46 -6.69
C GLY A 298 9.58 -16.41 -7.36
N ILE A 299 10.07 -15.91 -8.48
CA ILE A 299 9.33 -14.99 -9.33
C ILE A 299 9.28 -15.59 -10.73
N SER A 300 8.11 -15.47 -11.34
CA SER A 300 7.90 -15.89 -12.71
C SER A 300 8.42 -14.80 -13.65
N LEU A 301 9.21 -15.21 -14.63
CA LEU A 301 9.87 -14.36 -15.60
C LEU A 301 9.50 -14.80 -17.02
N ALA A 302 9.16 -13.81 -17.83
CA ALA A 302 8.99 -13.97 -19.27
C ALA A 302 10.21 -13.43 -20.01
N LYS A 303 10.68 -14.21 -20.98
CA LYS A 303 11.81 -13.83 -21.82
C LYS A 303 11.36 -12.86 -22.91
N GLY A 304 12.00 -11.70 -22.96
CA GLY A 304 11.88 -10.77 -24.07
C GLY A 304 12.66 -11.28 -25.29
N SER A 305 12.05 -11.23 -26.46
CA SER A 305 12.68 -11.67 -27.71
C SER A 305 12.48 -10.62 -28.80
N LYS A 306 13.40 -9.64 -28.87
CA LYS A 306 13.62 -8.85 -30.08
C LYS A 306 14.87 -9.40 -30.79
N PRO A 307 14.87 -9.54 -32.13
CA PRO A 307 16.07 -9.93 -32.87
C PRO A 307 17.21 -8.92 -32.57
N ASN A 308 18.41 -9.43 -32.26
CA ASN A 308 19.63 -8.66 -31.95
C ASN A 308 19.67 -7.87 -30.62
N ASP A 309 18.66 -7.97 -29.76
CA ASP A 309 18.72 -7.43 -28.39
C ASP A 309 19.47 -8.40 -27.45
N PRO A 310 20.22 -7.90 -26.45
CA PRO A 310 20.71 -8.74 -25.35
C PRO A 310 19.53 -9.40 -24.62
N GLU A 311 19.73 -10.61 -24.09
CA GLU A 311 18.68 -11.34 -23.37
C GLU A 311 18.18 -10.54 -22.16
N TRP A 312 16.91 -10.12 -22.22
CA TRP A 312 16.24 -9.41 -21.15
C TRP A 312 14.94 -10.11 -20.73
N TRP A 313 14.58 -9.91 -19.48
CA TRP A 313 13.44 -10.55 -18.82
C TRP A 313 12.48 -9.50 -18.26
N MET A 314 11.24 -9.89 -18.03
CA MET A 314 10.26 -9.15 -17.25
C MET A 314 9.56 -10.10 -16.30
N ARG A 315 9.15 -9.59 -15.15
CA ARG A 315 8.33 -10.34 -14.20
C ARG A 315 6.93 -10.56 -14.77
N GLU A 316 6.35 -11.74 -14.52
CA GLU A 316 5.03 -12.17 -15.02
C GLU A 316 4.24 -12.85 -13.89
N ASP A 317 3.22 -12.20 -13.34
CA ASP A 317 2.55 -12.67 -12.11
C ASP A 317 1.42 -13.70 -12.34
N ARG A 318 1.32 -14.29 -13.54
CA ARG A 318 0.25 -15.24 -13.91
C ARG A 318 0.43 -16.66 -13.38
N TYR A 319 1.61 -17.00 -12.88
CA TYR A 319 1.96 -18.40 -12.59
C TYR A 319 2.28 -18.63 -11.12
N LYS A 320 1.55 -19.55 -10.47
CA LYS A 320 1.84 -20.03 -9.12
C LYS A 320 3.05 -20.96 -9.16
N LEU A 321 4.04 -20.66 -8.33
CA LEU A 321 5.27 -21.42 -8.25
C LEU A 321 5.01 -22.89 -7.90
N PRO A 322 5.76 -23.84 -8.48
CA PRO A 322 5.76 -25.21 -7.99
C PRO A 322 6.30 -25.23 -6.56
N GLN A 323 5.58 -25.88 -5.65
CA GLN A 323 6.02 -26.10 -4.27
C GLN A 323 6.87 -27.38 -4.18
N GLY A 324 7.93 -27.34 -3.36
CA GLY A 324 8.77 -28.51 -3.03
C GLY A 324 10.27 -28.33 -3.31
N ASN A 325 11.10 -29.07 -2.57
CA ASN A 325 12.57 -28.95 -2.65
C ASN A 325 13.19 -29.50 -3.95
N ASP A 326 12.45 -30.34 -4.70
CA ASP A 326 12.89 -30.86 -6.01
C ASP A 326 12.96 -29.76 -7.10
N VAL A 327 12.48 -28.56 -6.79
CA VAL A 327 12.63 -27.39 -7.66
C VAL A 327 14.11 -26.96 -7.77
N LEU A 328 14.94 -27.21 -6.74
CA LEU A 328 16.34 -26.79 -6.78
C LEU A 328 17.21 -27.65 -7.70
N SER A 329 16.92 -28.95 -7.82
CA SER A 329 17.72 -29.90 -8.60
C SER A 329 17.74 -29.61 -10.12
N ARG A 330 16.68 -28.96 -10.61
CA ARG A 330 16.46 -28.66 -12.03
C ARG A 330 16.82 -27.23 -12.42
N ALA A 331 17.12 -26.36 -11.46
CA ALA A 331 17.46 -24.97 -11.71
C ALA A 331 18.94 -24.80 -12.08
N LYS A 332 19.24 -23.78 -12.89
CA LYS A 332 20.62 -23.41 -13.26
C LYS A 332 20.86 -21.95 -12.94
N ASN A 333 21.94 -21.67 -12.24
CA ASN A 333 22.30 -20.30 -11.91
C ASN A 333 22.69 -19.53 -13.18
N ARG A 334 22.08 -18.35 -13.39
CA ARG A 334 22.32 -17.52 -14.57
C ARG A 334 22.28 -16.05 -14.20
N THR A 335 23.20 -15.28 -14.76
CA THR A 335 23.10 -13.82 -14.79
C THR A 335 22.03 -13.40 -15.80
N ILE A 336 21.06 -12.62 -15.35
CA ILE A 336 19.99 -12.07 -16.17
C ILE A 336 19.91 -10.55 -16.01
N TYR A 337 19.28 -9.93 -17.01
CA TYR A 337 18.90 -8.53 -16.98
C TYR A 337 17.38 -8.46 -16.96
N VAL A 338 16.80 -7.94 -15.88
CA VAL A 338 15.35 -7.72 -15.79
C VAL A 338 15.07 -6.25 -16.06
N LYS A 339 14.24 -5.97 -17.07
CA LYS A 339 13.92 -4.58 -17.44
C LYS A 339 13.05 -3.95 -16.37
N GLU A 340 13.50 -2.83 -15.81
CA GLU A 340 12.67 -1.97 -14.99
C GLU A 340 11.81 -1.10 -15.91
N THR A 341 10.49 -1.20 -15.77
CA THR A 341 9.55 -0.32 -16.48
C THR A 341 9.26 0.88 -15.59
N HIS A 342 9.95 1.99 -15.82
CA HIS A 342 9.82 3.23 -15.04
C HIS A 342 8.52 4.01 -15.27
N GLU A 343 7.66 3.49 -16.13
CA GLU A 343 6.39 4.07 -16.41
C GLU A 343 5.38 2.93 -16.39
N SER A 344 4.18 3.20 -15.92
CA SER A 344 2.98 2.58 -16.48
C SER A 344 2.80 2.92 -17.97
N ARG A 345 3.89 3.11 -18.74
CA ARG A 345 3.87 2.92 -20.17
C ARG A 345 3.71 1.42 -20.33
N GLN A 346 2.46 1.05 -20.56
CA GLN A 346 2.15 0.30 -21.76
C GLN A 346 3.02 0.81 -22.92
N GLU A 347 4.30 0.42 -23.01
CA GLU A 347 4.83 0.14 -24.33
C GLU A 347 4.07 -1.11 -24.75
N PRO A 348 3.11 -0.99 -25.67
CA PRO A 348 2.56 -2.18 -26.26
C PRO A 348 3.74 -2.79 -27.01
N LEU A 349 4.29 -3.90 -26.50
CA LEU A 349 4.90 -4.89 -27.36
C LEU A 349 3.92 -5.04 -28.53
N ALA A 350 4.28 -4.49 -29.70
CA ALA A 350 3.37 -4.21 -30.81
C ALA A 350 2.65 -5.46 -31.36
N ARG A 351 2.95 -6.63 -30.82
CA ARG A 351 2.23 -7.90 -31.04
C ARG A 351 0.96 -8.09 -30.21
N TRP A 352 0.69 -7.28 -29.18
CA TRP A 352 -0.34 -7.61 -28.19
C TRP A 352 -1.41 -6.53 -27.96
N LYS A 353 -1.57 -5.59 -28.91
CA LYS A 353 -2.67 -4.59 -28.96
C LYS A 353 -4.06 -5.20 -29.30
N GLN A 354 -4.24 -6.51 -29.16
CA GLN A 354 -5.40 -7.25 -29.68
C GLN A 354 -5.99 -8.26 -28.69
N LEU A 355 -5.88 -8.02 -27.39
CA LEU A 355 -6.65 -8.79 -26.41
C LEU A 355 -7.70 -7.88 -25.79
N SER A 356 -8.89 -7.86 -26.40
CA SER A 356 -10.08 -7.32 -25.77
C SER A 356 -10.54 -8.30 -24.69
N HIS A 357 -10.77 -7.77 -23.49
CA HIS A 357 -11.34 -8.51 -22.38
C HIS A 357 -12.85 -8.32 -22.37
N MET A 358 -13.59 -9.29 -21.82
CA MET A 358 -15.05 -9.27 -21.80
C MET A 358 -15.59 -9.53 -20.40
N ILE A 359 -16.49 -8.67 -19.93
CA ILE A 359 -17.33 -8.96 -18.76
C ILE A 359 -18.65 -9.54 -19.27
N GLY A 360 -18.96 -10.79 -18.92
CA GLY A 360 -20.22 -11.44 -19.25
C GLY A 360 -21.29 -11.18 -18.18
N ILE A 361 -22.45 -10.69 -18.60
CA ILE A 361 -23.61 -10.47 -17.72
C ILE A 361 -24.75 -11.34 -18.17
N LYS A 362 -25.18 -12.22 -17.27
CA LYS A 362 -26.32 -13.09 -17.49
C LYS A 362 -27.56 -12.56 -16.78
N ILE A 363 -28.57 -12.19 -17.56
CA ILE A 363 -29.87 -11.79 -17.02
C ILE A 363 -30.71 -13.06 -16.78
N ARG A 364 -31.13 -13.30 -15.54
CA ARG A 364 -31.97 -14.47 -15.25
C ARG A 364 -33.38 -14.33 -15.86
N PRO A 365 -34.00 -15.44 -16.32
CA PRO A 365 -35.36 -15.44 -16.88
C PRO A 365 -36.41 -14.80 -15.97
N SER A 366 -36.24 -14.93 -14.65
CA SER A 366 -37.13 -14.35 -13.63
C SER A 366 -37.27 -12.83 -13.78
N CYS A 367 -36.28 -12.11 -14.29
CA CYS A 367 -36.36 -10.67 -14.52
C CYS A 367 -37.47 -10.31 -15.53
N ARG A 368 -37.61 -11.12 -16.59
CA ARG A 368 -38.68 -10.98 -17.60
C ARG A 368 -40.02 -11.50 -17.11
N GLU A 369 -40.04 -12.59 -16.34
CA GLU A 369 -41.28 -13.11 -15.73
C GLU A 369 -41.94 -12.06 -14.83
N HIS A 370 -41.15 -11.18 -14.22
CA HIS A 370 -41.60 -10.05 -13.41
C HIS A 370 -41.81 -8.75 -14.23
N GLY A 371 -41.77 -8.84 -15.57
CA GLY A 371 -42.12 -7.74 -16.48
C GLY A 371 -41.01 -6.72 -16.75
N TYR A 372 -39.77 -6.94 -16.31
CA TYR A 372 -38.67 -6.01 -16.57
C TYR A 372 -37.94 -6.34 -17.89
N SER A 373 -37.59 -5.29 -18.63
CA SER A 373 -36.77 -5.37 -19.84
C SER A 373 -35.63 -4.37 -19.81
N VAL A 374 -34.51 -4.69 -20.45
CA VAL A 374 -33.42 -3.74 -20.68
C VAL A 374 -33.95 -2.56 -21.49
N TYR A 375 -33.79 -1.36 -20.93
CA TYR A 375 -34.24 -0.09 -21.50
C TYR A 375 -33.08 0.66 -22.17
N ASP A 376 -31.90 0.69 -21.54
CA ASP A 376 -30.73 1.40 -22.07
C ASP A 376 -29.41 0.81 -21.54
N ILE A 377 -28.31 1.07 -22.24
CA ILE A 377 -26.95 0.61 -21.90
C ILE A 377 -25.91 1.70 -22.15
N TYR A 378 -24.96 1.86 -21.22
CA TYR A 378 -23.91 2.87 -21.33
C TYR A 378 -22.53 2.34 -20.88
N PRO A 379 -21.45 2.61 -21.64
CA PRO A 379 -21.42 3.28 -22.94
C PRO A 379 -21.76 2.32 -24.10
N PRO A 380 -22.75 2.63 -24.98
CA PRO A 380 -23.36 1.66 -25.90
C PRO A 380 -22.40 1.05 -26.92
N HIS A 381 -21.35 1.79 -27.32
CA HIS A 381 -20.36 1.34 -28.30
C HIS A 381 -19.38 0.29 -27.75
N ARG A 382 -19.35 0.06 -26.43
CA ARG A 382 -18.52 -0.98 -25.79
C ARG A 382 -19.29 -2.26 -25.51
N PHE A 383 -20.60 -2.27 -25.74
CA PHE A 383 -21.44 -3.43 -25.50
C PHE A 383 -21.64 -4.24 -26.77
N ARG A 384 -21.52 -5.56 -26.64
CA ARG A 384 -21.96 -6.51 -27.68
C ARG A 384 -23.00 -7.44 -27.09
N ILE A 385 -24.08 -7.64 -27.81
CA ILE A 385 -25.06 -8.69 -27.54
C ILE A 385 -24.68 -9.85 -28.45
N GLN A 386 -24.17 -10.94 -27.90
CA GLN A 386 -23.83 -12.15 -28.65
C GLN A 386 -24.35 -13.40 -27.95
N ASP A 387 -24.71 -14.42 -28.72
CA ASP A 387 -24.94 -15.77 -28.19
C ASP A 387 -23.58 -16.46 -27.99
N TRP A 388 -23.24 -16.87 -26.76
CA TRP A 388 -22.01 -17.62 -26.52
C TRP A 388 -22.08 -18.99 -27.19
N LYS A 389 -21.06 -19.35 -27.98
CA LYS A 389 -20.88 -20.72 -28.48
C LYS A 389 -20.34 -21.61 -27.35
N GLY A 390 -21.27 -22.16 -26.58
CA GLY A 390 -21.08 -23.14 -25.52
C GLY A 390 -22.45 -23.43 -24.90
N ASN A 391 -22.85 -24.70 -24.78
CA ASN A 391 -24.24 -25.13 -24.56
C ASN A 391 -24.99 -24.41 -23.39
N LYS A 392 -25.95 -23.53 -23.76
CA LYS A 392 -27.12 -22.92 -23.03
C LYS A 392 -26.90 -21.58 -22.25
N PRO A 393 -27.92 -20.70 -22.12
CA PRO A 393 -28.99 -20.26 -23.03
C PRO A 393 -28.86 -18.76 -23.42
N LYS A 394 -29.72 -18.34 -24.36
CA LYS A 394 -29.84 -17.03 -25.02
C LYS A 394 -29.82 -15.82 -24.08
N GLU A 395 -29.15 -14.76 -24.55
CA GLU A 395 -29.02 -13.40 -24.00
C GLU A 395 -28.08 -13.21 -22.79
N SER A 396 -26.78 -13.12 -23.10
CA SER A 396 -25.79 -12.51 -22.22
C SER A 396 -25.32 -11.19 -22.84
N ILE A 397 -25.13 -10.17 -22.00
CA ILE A 397 -24.64 -8.85 -22.41
C ILE A 397 -23.15 -8.81 -22.10
N TYR A 398 -22.33 -8.40 -23.06
CA TYR A 398 -20.87 -8.32 -22.89
C TYR A 398 -20.40 -6.88 -22.93
N LEU A 399 -19.57 -6.49 -21.96
CA LEU A 399 -18.78 -5.27 -22.02
C LEU A 399 -17.38 -5.59 -22.51
N GLU A 400 -17.01 -5.08 -23.69
CA GLU A 400 -15.68 -5.22 -24.28
C GLU A 400 -14.77 -4.06 -23.82
N TYR A 401 -13.58 -4.37 -23.31
CA TYR A 401 -12.63 -3.35 -22.85
C TYR A 401 -11.17 -3.72 -23.15
N ASN A 402 -10.32 -2.69 -23.17
CA ASN A 402 -8.89 -2.85 -23.41
C ASN A 402 -8.10 -2.83 -22.09
N ASN A 403 -6.92 -3.43 -22.10
CA ASN A 403 -6.01 -3.37 -20.95
C ASN A 403 -5.71 -1.92 -20.55
N GLY A 404 -5.84 -1.61 -19.26
CA GLY A 404 -5.59 -0.28 -18.69
C GLY A 404 -6.77 0.69 -18.71
N ASP A 405 -7.91 0.31 -19.31
CA ASP A 405 -9.18 0.97 -19.01
C ASP A 405 -9.67 0.51 -17.63
N CYS A 406 -10.32 1.37 -16.84
CA CYS A 406 -11.24 0.91 -15.79
C CYS A 406 -12.59 0.61 -16.47
N PRO A 407 -12.90 -0.65 -16.84
CA PRO A 407 -14.16 -0.95 -17.49
C PRO A 407 -15.30 -0.71 -16.50
N PHE A 408 -16.19 0.21 -16.83
CA PHE A 408 -17.47 0.35 -16.18
C PHE A 408 -18.59 0.30 -17.22
N GLY A 409 -19.71 -0.27 -16.81
CA GLY A 409 -20.90 -0.43 -17.62
C GLY A 409 -22.16 -0.21 -16.80
N MET A 410 -23.20 0.28 -17.45
CA MET A 410 -24.51 0.49 -16.87
C MET A 410 -25.57 -0.17 -17.74
N ILE A 411 -26.48 -0.92 -17.13
CA ILE A 411 -27.67 -1.47 -17.78
C ILE A 411 -28.90 -0.97 -17.03
N ALA A 412 -29.74 -0.18 -17.71
CA ALA A 412 -31.01 0.29 -17.19
C ALA A 412 -32.12 -0.71 -17.52
N PHE A 413 -32.99 -0.99 -16.55
CA PHE A 413 -34.18 -1.82 -16.67
C PHE A 413 -35.43 -1.01 -16.39
N ASN A 414 -36.49 -1.25 -17.14
CA ASN A 414 -37.79 -0.62 -16.93
C ASN A 414 -38.91 -1.67 -16.98
N HIS A 415 -40.00 -1.39 -16.25
CA HIS A 415 -41.24 -2.16 -16.30
C HIS A 415 -42.26 -1.42 -17.20
N PRO A 416 -42.72 -2.01 -18.31
CA PRO A 416 -43.49 -1.29 -19.34
C PRO A 416 -44.84 -0.75 -18.85
N THR A 417 -45.41 -1.33 -17.78
CA THR A 417 -46.70 -0.92 -17.22
C THR A 417 -46.65 -0.29 -15.83
N ARG A 418 -45.47 -0.20 -15.18
CA ARG A 418 -45.32 0.39 -13.83
C ARG A 418 -44.37 1.59 -13.89
N LYS A 419 -44.94 2.79 -14.01
CA LYS A 419 -44.16 4.05 -14.01
C LYS A 419 -43.35 4.19 -12.72
N GLY A 420 -42.05 4.52 -12.84
CA GLY A 420 -41.14 4.77 -11.72
C GLY A 420 -40.68 3.51 -10.98
N SER A 421 -40.76 2.35 -11.63
CA SER A 421 -40.25 1.07 -11.08
C SER A 421 -38.93 0.64 -11.73
N GLY A 422 -38.25 1.52 -12.49
CA GLY A 422 -36.99 1.18 -13.13
C GLY A 422 -35.84 1.04 -12.12
N PHE A 423 -34.78 0.39 -12.56
CA PHE A 423 -33.53 0.29 -11.82
C PHE A 423 -32.34 0.22 -12.77
N VAL A 424 -31.18 0.65 -12.30
CA VAL A 424 -29.94 0.65 -13.06
C VAL A 424 -28.94 -0.24 -12.35
N VAL A 425 -28.39 -1.20 -13.09
CA VAL A 425 -27.26 -2.00 -12.63
C VAL A 425 -25.99 -1.33 -13.12
N ARG A 426 -25.14 -0.90 -12.18
CA ARG A 426 -23.78 -0.43 -12.44
C ARG A 426 -22.83 -1.57 -12.15
N PHE A 427 -21.84 -1.78 -13.00
CA PHE A 427 -20.82 -2.79 -12.76
C PHE A 427 -19.52 -2.35 -13.39
N GLY A 428 -18.42 -2.88 -12.89
CA GLY A 428 -17.12 -2.56 -13.43
C GLY A 428 -16.01 -3.21 -12.64
N LEU A 429 -14.81 -3.11 -13.20
CA LEU A 429 -13.60 -3.50 -12.49
C LEU A 429 -13.04 -2.29 -11.75
N ASP A 430 -12.60 -2.52 -10.51
CA ASP A 430 -11.75 -1.56 -9.84
C ASP A 430 -10.33 -1.58 -10.43
N VAL A 431 -9.46 -0.71 -9.91
CA VAL A 431 -8.06 -0.61 -10.34
C VAL A 431 -7.23 -1.88 -10.10
N ASP A 432 -7.77 -2.83 -9.32
CA ASP A 432 -7.17 -4.11 -8.95
C ASP A 432 -7.82 -5.29 -9.71
N ASN A 433 -8.63 -5.03 -10.75
CA ASN A 433 -9.42 -6.01 -11.51
C ASN A 433 -10.43 -6.81 -10.68
N HIS A 434 -10.81 -6.34 -9.49
CA HIS A 434 -11.94 -6.92 -8.78
C HIS A 434 -13.24 -6.43 -9.40
N CYS A 435 -14.14 -7.38 -9.61
CA CYS A 435 -15.42 -7.05 -10.18
C CYS A 435 -16.38 -6.57 -9.10
N SER A 436 -16.92 -5.37 -9.32
CA SER A 436 -17.88 -4.71 -8.44
C SER A 436 -19.19 -4.49 -9.21
N ALA A 437 -20.31 -4.63 -8.52
CA ALA A 437 -21.61 -4.31 -9.06
C ALA A 437 -22.48 -3.66 -7.98
N ASP A 438 -23.33 -2.74 -8.41
CA ASP A 438 -24.26 -2.00 -7.56
C ASP A 438 -25.58 -1.79 -8.30
N ILE A 439 -26.69 -1.71 -7.57
CA ILE A 439 -28.03 -1.55 -8.13
C ILE A 439 -28.64 -0.27 -7.57
N VAL A 440 -28.99 0.65 -8.46
CA VAL A 440 -29.65 1.92 -8.12
C VAL A 440 -31.11 1.82 -8.51
N LEU A 441 -32.02 1.96 -7.55
CA LEU A 441 -33.46 2.03 -7.80
C LEU A 441 -33.85 3.46 -8.20
N GLU A 442 -34.75 3.63 -9.18
CA GLU A 442 -35.15 4.96 -9.69
C GLU A 442 -35.73 5.93 -8.64
N LYS A 443 -36.05 5.48 -7.41
CA LYS A 443 -36.52 6.34 -6.33
C LYS A 443 -35.42 7.12 -5.58
N GLU A 444 -34.14 6.87 -5.83
CA GLU A 444 -33.04 7.51 -5.07
C GLU A 444 -32.37 8.71 -5.76
N ILE A 445 -32.88 9.18 -6.92
CA ILE A 445 -32.36 10.41 -7.57
C ILE A 445 -33.05 11.68 -7.01
N GLY A 446 -33.93 11.55 -6.01
CA GLY A 446 -34.48 12.68 -5.27
C GLY A 446 -35.12 12.29 -3.94
N GLN A 447 -34.51 12.77 -2.85
CA GLN A 447 -34.96 12.78 -1.45
C GLN A 447 -34.72 11.53 -0.58
N VAL A 448 -34.11 11.80 0.58
CA VAL A 448 -33.88 10.91 1.72
C VAL A 448 -35.19 10.71 2.50
N GLU A 449 -35.52 9.46 2.82
CA GLU A 449 -36.11 8.92 4.07
C GLU A 449 -37.00 7.70 3.78
N GLY A 450 -36.77 6.60 4.50
CA GLY A 450 -37.75 5.50 4.65
C GLY A 450 -37.27 4.14 4.14
N SER A 451 -37.05 3.22 5.08
CA SER A 451 -36.74 1.82 4.84
C SER A 451 -37.86 1.07 4.09
N PHE A 452 -37.54 0.42 2.98
CA PHE A 452 -38.29 -0.74 2.49
C PHE A 452 -37.34 -1.78 1.89
N ALA A 453 -37.19 -2.89 2.60
CA ALA A 453 -36.49 -4.07 2.11
C ALA A 453 -37.40 -4.84 1.13
N HIS A 454 -37.16 -4.68 -0.17
CA HIS A 454 -37.51 -5.71 -1.14
C HIS A 454 -36.20 -6.36 -1.61
N ARG A 455 -35.97 -7.60 -1.14
CA ARG A 455 -34.87 -8.44 -1.64
C ARG A 455 -35.13 -8.78 -3.10
N PHE A 456 -34.53 -8.04 -4.02
CA PHE A 456 -34.33 -8.50 -5.39
C PHE A 456 -33.09 -9.42 -5.39
N CYS A 457 -33.29 -10.71 -5.59
CA CYS A 457 -32.17 -11.62 -5.87
C CYS A 457 -31.77 -11.49 -7.33
N LEU A 458 -30.95 -10.48 -7.64
CA LEU A 458 -30.24 -10.41 -8.91
C LEU A 458 -28.87 -11.11 -8.71
N ASP A 459 -28.76 -12.37 -9.12
CA ASP A 459 -27.47 -13.05 -9.19
C ASP A 459 -26.76 -12.62 -10.48
N ILE A 460 -25.81 -11.70 -10.36
CA ILE A 460 -24.90 -11.34 -11.44
C ILE A 460 -23.69 -12.26 -11.32
N ASN A 461 -23.65 -13.31 -12.15
CA ASN A 461 -22.45 -14.15 -12.24
C ASN A 461 -21.51 -13.53 -13.28
N MET A 462 -20.37 -13.04 -12.82
CA MET A 462 -19.37 -12.40 -13.66
C MET A 462 -18.34 -13.46 -14.02
N ASP A 463 -18.63 -14.19 -15.10
CA ASP A 463 -17.72 -15.21 -15.60
C ASP A 463 -16.59 -14.54 -16.37
N MET A 464 -15.41 -14.49 -15.75
CA MET A 464 -14.15 -14.20 -16.45
C MET A 464 -13.77 -15.45 -17.25
N PRO A 465 -13.41 -15.34 -18.55
CA PRO A 465 -13.04 -16.51 -19.34
C PRO A 465 -11.83 -17.23 -18.70
N PRO A 466 -11.74 -18.58 -18.82
CA PRO A 466 -10.63 -19.32 -18.25
C PRO A 466 -9.31 -18.88 -18.93
N GLY A 467 -8.42 -18.29 -18.13
CA GLY A 467 -7.10 -17.82 -18.58
C GLY A 467 -6.88 -16.31 -18.56
N THR A 468 -7.85 -15.53 -18.06
CA THR A 468 -7.65 -14.11 -17.66
C THR A 468 -7.55 -13.97 -16.16
#